data_AF-A0A9N9QN57-F1
#
_entry.id   AF-A0A9N9QN57-F1
#
_cell.length_a   1.000
_cell.length_b   1.000
_cell.length_c   1.000
_cell.angle_alpha   90.00
_cell.angle_beta   90.00
_cell.angle_gamma   90.00
#
_symmetry.space_group_name_H-M   'P 1'
#
loop_
_entity.id
_entity.type
_entity.pdbx_description
1 polymer ?
#
loop_
_entity_poly.entity_id
_entity_poly.type
_entity_poly.pdbx_seq_one_letter_code
_entity_poly.pdbx_strand_id
1 'polypeptide(L)'
;MNLLANRPVFRCLGNLLSRAISTGAPLKALDGEGKTTVHILNKDEDLGLMVDGYSQVGFRLNNNLTILGPMVIFQRSVLAWNISGVTEVNEDSLSLFKVLEPKLDIIVIGTGDCADTHLVYKNLMDFSRKYKINLEILPTESACPTFNFLNAEGRNVVGALIPPGTVRYTADDELTSKMRYQNVLVDD
;
A
#
# COMPACT_ATOMS: atom_id res chain seq x y z
N MET A 1 -18.27 58.72 -21.72
CA MET A 1 -19.62 58.48 -21.15
C MET A 1 -19.47 57.51 -20.00
N ASN A 2 -19.85 57.97 -18.82
CA ASN A 2 -19.76 57.31 -17.50
C ASN A 2 -20.89 56.28 -17.27
N LEU A 3 -20.70 55.51 -16.18
CA LEU A 3 -21.63 54.82 -15.25
C LEU A 3 -21.51 53.29 -15.30
N LEU A 4 -20.90 52.56 -14.35
CA LEU A 4 -20.98 52.44 -12.86
C LEU A 4 -22.20 51.68 -12.30
N ALA A 5 -21.86 50.72 -11.42
CA ALA A 5 -22.64 50.05 -10.36
C ALA A 5 -23.66 48.98 -10.81
N ASN A 6 -23.88 47.85 -10.13
CA ASN A 6 -23.88 47.68 -8.68
C ASN A 6 -23.67 46.20 -8.26
N ARG A 7 -22.94 46.00 -7.16
CA ARG A 7 -22.83 44.73 -6.40
C ARG A 7 -24.00 44.64 -5.41
N PRO A 8 -24.52 43.45 -5.07
CA PRO A 8 -25.17 43.26 -3.79
C PRO A 8 -24.17 42.73 -2.77
N VAL A 9 -23.97 43.54 -1.73
CA VAL A 9 -23.42 43.18 -0.43
C VAL A 9 -24.55 42.51 0.36
N PHE A 10 -24.31 41.36 0.99
CA PHE A 10 -25.11 40.92 2.14
C PHE A 10 -24.19 40.62 3.31
N ARG A 11 -24.40 41.38 4.39
CA ARG A 11 -23.69 41.34 5.67
C ARG A 11 -24.45 40.44 6.65
N CYS A 12 -23.65 39.80 7.51
CA CYS A 12 -23.93 39.05 8.73
C CYS A 12 -25.29 39.18 9.43
N LEU A 13 -25.75 38.05 9.98
CA LEU A 13 -26.01 37.92 11.41
C LEU A 13 -25.81 36.45 11.84
N GLY A 14 -25.03 36.24 12.90
CA GLY A 14 -24.69 34.93 13.41
C GLY A 14 -25.82 34.27 14.20
N ASN A 15 -25.67 32.97 14.42
CA ASN A 15 -25.71 32.41 15.77
C ASN A 15 -25.07 31.02 15.77
N LEU A 16 -24.23 30.82 16.78
CA LEU A 16 -23.76 29.50 17.23
C LEU A 16 -24.97 28.60 17.49
N LEU A 17 -24.86 27.31 17.19
CA LEU A 17 -25.39 26.24 18.05
C LEU A 17 -24.65 24.93 17.76
N SER A 18 -24.39 24.23 18.86
CA SER A 18 -23.39 23.22 19.12
C SER A 18 -23.60 21.88 18.42
N ARG A 19 -22.50 21.23 18.02
CA ARG A 19 -22.44 19.79 17.76
C ARG A 19 -22.80 19.01 19.03
N ALA A 20 -23.83 18.17 18.97
CA ALA A 20 -24.07 17.13 19.96
C ALA A 20 -23.31 15.86 19.51
N ILE A 21 -22.25 15.51 20.23
CA ILE A 21 -21.62 14.19 20.18
C ILE A 21 -22.10 13.47 21.43
N SER A 22 -22.94 12.43 21.29
CA SER A 22 -23.34 11.62 22.44
C SER A 22 -22.18 10.71 22.85
N THR A 23 -21.81 10.84 24.10
CA THR A 23 -20.77 10.11 24.84
C THR A 23 -21.07 8.61 24.95
N GLY A 24 -20.15 7.77 24.46
CA GLY A 24 -19.75 6.53 25.12
C GLY A 24 -18.44 6.81 25.85
N ALA A 25 -18.41 6.67 27.17
CA ALA A 25 -17.41 7.25 28.06
C ALA A 25 -15.95 6.88 27.71
N PRO A 26 -15.00 7.84 27.80
CA PRO A 26 -13.59 7.50 27.89
C PRO A 26 -13.32 7.01 29.31
N LEU A 27 -12.80 5.79 29.45
CA LEU A 27 -12.18 5.38 30.70
C LEU A 27 -10.91 6.24 30.87
N LYS A 28 -11.05 7.13 31.84
CA LYS A 28 -10.13 8.14 32.34
C LYS A 28 -8.71 7.59 32.49
N ALA A 29 -7.79 8.27 31.79
CA ALA A 29 -6.43 8.62 32.19
C ALA A 29 -5.71 7.71 33.20
N LEU A 30 -4.67 7.03 32.71
CA LEU A 30 -3.47 6.80 33.51
C LEU A 30 -2.29 7.31 32.68
N ASP A 31 -2.01 8.59 32.95
CA ASP A 31 -0.77 9.28 32.62
C ASP A 31 0.41 8.37 32.92
N GLY A 32 1.16 8.10 31.85
CA GLY A 32 2.40 7.36 31.85
C GLY A 32 3.15 7.85 30.63
N GLU A 33 3.86 8.96 30.83
CA GLU A 33 4.81 9.59 29.93
C GLU A 33 5.81 8.51 29.47
N GLY A 34 5.74 8.11 28.20
CA GLY A 34 6.61 7.08 27.63
C GLY A 34 5.95 5.79 27.14
N LYS A 35 4.62 5.72 27.02
CA LYS A 35 3.96 4.60 26.33
C LYS A 35 4.01 4.80 24.82
N THR A 36 4.89 4.06 24.14
CA THR A 36 4.89 3.94 22.68
C THR A 36 3.63 3.20 22.24
N THR A 37 2.76 3.86 21.46
CA THR A 37 1.63 3.18 20.81
C THR A 37 2.16 2.40 19.60
N VAL A 38 2.06 1.07 19.66
CA VAL A 38 2.43 0.20 18.54
C VAL A 38 1.23 0.11 17.60
N HIS A 39 1.31 0.79 16.46
CA HIS A 39 0.35 0.60 15.37
C HIS A 39 0.82 -0.56 14.49
N ILE A 40 0.10 -1.67 14.53
CA ILE A 40 0.34 -2.79 13.61
C ILE A 40 -0.35 -2.42 12.30
N LEU A 41 0.42 -1.84 11.37
CA LEU A 41 -0.08 -1.30 10.10
C LEU A 41 -1.03 -2.25 9.37
N ASN A 42 -0.72 -3.55 9.42
CA ASN A 42 -1.41 -4.59 8.68
C ASN A 42 -2.84 -4.90 9.16
N LYS A 43 -3.24 -4.45 10.35
CA LYS A 43 -4.55 -4.77 10.95
C LYS A 43 -5.55 -3.62 10.92
N ASP A 44 -5.14 -2.48 10.38
CA ASP A 44 -5.96 -1.27 10.35
C ASP A 44 -6.61 -1.16 8.96
N GLU A 45 -7.88 -1.54 8.85
CA GLU A 45 -8.60 -1.58 7.57
C GLU A 45 -8.67 -0.20 6.89
N ASP A 46 -8.57 0.88 7.68
CA ASP A 46 -8.53 2.26 7.20
C ASP A 46 -7.24 2.59 6.42
N LEU A 47 -6.17 1.81 6.58
CA LEU A 47 -4.89 1.99 5.88
C LEU A 47 -4.84 1.30 4.50
N GLY A 48 -5.87 0.53 4.14
CA GLY A 48 -6.01 -0.11 2.83
C GLY A 48 -5.42 -1.53 2.75
N LEU A 49 -5.26 -2.03 1.53
CA LEU A 49 -4.72 -3.36 1.26
C LEU A 49 -3.22 -3.41 1.55
N MET A 50 -2.81 -4.44 2.27
CA MET A 50 -1.41 -4.71 2.60
C MET A 50 -1.07 -6.17 2.32
N VAL A 51 0.22 -6.42 2.11
CA VAL A 51 0.74 -7.78 1.91
C VAL A 51 1.10 -8.38 3.27
N ASP A 52 0.38 -9.44 3.66
CA ASP A 52 0.59 -10.22 4.90
C ASP A 52 1.73 -11.21 4.79
N GLY A 53 1.95 -11.69 3.57
CA GLY A 53 2.89 -12.76 3.31
C GLY A 53 2.89 -13.14 1.85
N TYR A 54 3.88 -13.94 1.48
CA TYR A 54 4.07 -14.41 0.12
C TYR A 54 4.51 -15.87 0.14
N SER A 55 4.40 -16.48 -1.02
CA SER A 55 4.80 -17.86 -1.29
C SER A 55 5.36 -17.93 -2.71
N GLN A 56 5.84 -19.10 -3.13
CA GLN A 56 6.30 -19.30 -4.51
C GLN A 56 5.19 -19.17 -5.55
N VAL A 57 3.92 -19.30 -5.12
CA VAL A 57 2.77 -19.25 -6.00
C VAL A 57 2.07 -17.90 -6.01
N GLY A 58 2.39 -16.99 -5.09
CA GLY A 58 1.68 -15.71 -4.98
C GLY A 58 1.71 -15.08 -3.60
N PHE A 59 0.71 -14.25 -3.31
CA PHE A 59 0.68 -13.33 -2.18
C PHE A 59 -0.60 -13.47 -1.36
N ARG A 60 -0.49 -13.23 -0.06
CA ARG A 60 -1.63 -13.12 0.86
C ARG A 60 -1.77 -11.67 1.31
N LEU A 61 -3.00 -11.19 1.34
CA LEU A 61 -3.35 -9.84 1.77
C LEU A 61 -4.00 -9.83 3.16
N ASN A 62 -4.03 -8.66 3.78
CA ASN A 62 -4.59 -8.44 5.12
C ASN A 62 -6.09 -8.71 5.27
N ASN A 63 -6.83 -8.69 4.16
CA ASN A 63 -8.24 -9.08 4.13
C ASN A 63 -8.46 -10.59 3.89
N ASN A 64 -7.43 -11.41 4.11
CA ASN A 64 -7.39 -12.85 3.85
C ASN A 64 -7.55 -13.27 2.37
N LEU A 65 -7.52 -12.33 1.40
CA LEU A 65 -7.45 -12.68 -0.01
C LEU A 65 -6.07 -13.24 -0.35
N THR A 66 -6.05 -14.28 -1.19
CA THR A 66 -4.83 -14.86 -1.74
C THR A 66 -4.82 -14.66 -3.24
N ILE A 67 -3.78 -14.01 -3.74
CA ILE A 67 -3.57 -13.72 -5.15
C ILE A 67 -2.48 -14.64 -5.67
N LEU A 68 -2.78 -15.35 -6.77
CA LEU A 68 -1.83 -16.27 -7.39
C LEU A 68 -1.09 -15.58 -8.53
N GLY A 69 0.22 -15.78 -8.59
CA GLY A 69 1.10 -15.22 -9.60
C GLY A 69 1.52 -13.77 -9.34
N PRO A 70 2.12 -13.12 -10.35
CA PRO A 70 2.48 -11.71 -10.28
C PRO A 70 1.24 -10.82 -10.15
N MET A 71 1.37 -9.75 -9.36
CA MET A 71 0.25 -8.85 -9.07
C MET A 71 0.68 -7.40 -9.03
N VAL A 72 -0.28 -6.52 -9.31
CA VAL A 72 -0.20 -5.09 -9.04
C VAL A 72 -1.17 -4.77 -7.90
N ILE A 73 -0.65 -4.25 -6.79
CA ILE A 73 -1.41 -3.85 -5.62
C ILE A 73 -1.43 -2.33 -5.48
N PHE A 74 -2.63 -1.81 -5.23
CA PHE A 74 -2.94 -0.42 -4.89
C PHE A 74 -3.47 -0.37 -3.46
N GLN A 75 -3.59 0.83 -2.90
CA GLN A 75 -4.18 1.03 -1.58
C GLN A 75 -5.56 0.37 -1.39
N ARG A 76 -6.37 0.27 -2.44
CA ARG A 76 -7.76 -0.23 -2.34
C ARG A 76 -8.12 -1.33 -3.32
N SER A 77 -7.18 -1.74 -4.18
CA SER A 77 -7.47 -2.72 -5.22
C SER A 77 -6.23 -3.52 -5.57
N VAL A 78 -6.43 -4.69 -6.17
CA VAL A 78 -5.36 -5.54 -6.68
C VAL A 78 -5.74 -6.03 -8.06
N LEU A 79 -4.75 -6.12 -8.94
CA LEU A 79 -4.88 -6.59 -10.31
C LEU A 79 -3.86 -7.71 -10.55
N ALA A 80 -4.23 -8.70 -11.35
CA ALA A 80 -3.26 -9.67 -11.85
C ALA A 80 -2.31 -8.97 -12.83
N TRP A 81 -1.02 -9.22 -12.70
CA TRP A 81 -0.01 -8.64 -13.59
C TRP A 81 0.39 -9.68 -14.63
N ASN A 82 0.11 -9.38 -15.90
CA ASN A 82 0.33 -10.31 -17.01
C ASN A 82 1.80 -10.32 -17.45
N ILE A 83 2.66 -10.90 -16.63
CA ILE A 83 4.08 -11.16 -16.93
C ILE A 83 4.48 -12.54 -16.41
N SER A 84 5.45 -13.17 -17.06
CA SER A 84 5.99 -14.47 -16.65
C SER A 84 7.20 -14.34 -15.70
N GLY A 85 7.83 -13.16 -15.66
CA GLY A 85 9.00 -12.92 -14.84
C GLY A 85 9.63 -11.54 -15.06
N VAL A 86 10.75 -11.30 -14.37
CA VAL A 86 11.40 -9.98 -14.30
C VAL A 86 11.90 -9.47 -15.66
N THR A 87 12.21 -10.36 -16.60
CA THR A 87 12.67 -9.99 -17.95
C THR A 87 11.60 -9.34 -18.81
N GLU A 88 10.32 -9.55 -18.48
CA GLU A 88 9.18 -8.95 -19.19
C GLU A 88 8.78 -7.59 -18.61
N VAL A 89 9.49 -7.11 -17.57
CA VAL A 89 9.26 -5.81 -16.98
C VAL A 89 9.83 -4.71 -17.89
N ASN A 90 8.92 -4.02 -18.56
CA ASN A 90 9.20 -2.94 -19.52
C ASN A 90 8.10 -1.86 -19.51
N GLU A 91 8.25 -0.81 -20.32
CA GLU A 91 7.28 0.30 -20.41
C GLU A 91 5.85 -0.16 -20.80
N ASP A 92 5.69 -1.26 -21.54
CA ASP A 92 4.38 -1.77 -21.96
C ASP A 92 3.69 -2.52 -20.82
N SER A 93 4.45 -3.33 -20.07
CA SER A 93 3.98 -4.02 -18.85
C SER A 93 3.52 -3.05 -17.75
N LEU A 94 4.01 -1.81 -17.79
CA LEU A 94 3.68 -0.72 -16.86
C LEU A 94 2.72 0.32 -17.48
N SER A 95 2.15 0.04 -18.65
CA SER A 95 1.31 0.99 -19.39
C SER A 95 0.11 1.51 -18.60
N LEU A 96 -0.46 0.68 -17.73
CA LEU A 96 -1.55 1.07 -16.83
C LEU A 96 -1.20 2.30 -15.99
N PHE A 97 0.04 2.39 -15.50
CA PHE A 97 0.46 3.45 -14.58
C PHE A 97 0.56 4.83 -15.23
N LYS A 98 0.50 4.89 -16.57
CA LYS A 98 0.57 6.13 -17.35
C LYS A 98 -0.73 6.93 -17.31
N VAL A 99 -1.84 6.28 -17.01
CA VAL A 99 -3.20 6.84 -17.14
C VAL A 99 -3.94 6.96 -15.82
N LEU A 100 -3.29 6.61 -14.71
CA LEU A 100 -3.92 6.65 -13.38
C LEU A 100 -4.04 8.08 -12.86
N GLU A 101 -5.19 8.35 -12.24
CA GLU A 101 -5.44 9.56 -11.45
C GLU A 101 -5.89 9.16 -10.03
N PRO A 102 -5.29 9.74 -8.97
CA PRO A 102 -4.18 10.70 -8.99
C PRO A 102 -2.87 10.06 -9.49
N LYS A 103 -1.94 10.91 -9.92
CA LYS A 103 -0.63 10.46 -10.44
C LYS A 103 0.18 9.76 -9.33
N LEU A 104 0.80 8.64 -9.67
CA LEU A 104 1.65 7.87 -8.74
C LEU A 104 2.91 8.65 -8.35
N ASP A 105 3.25 8.58 -7.06
CA ASP A 105 4.49 9.14 -6.52
C ASP A 105 5.65 8.15 -6.63
N ILE A 106 5.37 6.88 -6.32
CA ILE A 106 6.33 5.78 -6.26
C ILE A 106 5.70 4.50 -6.83
N ILE A 107 6.48 3.76 -7.61
CA ILE A 107 6.20 2.37 -7.95
C ILE A 107 7.26 1.50 -7.28
N VAL A 108 6.82 0.58 -6.43
CA VAL A 108 7.66 -0.45 -5.83
C VAL A 108 7.59 -1.70 -6.69
N ILE A 109 8.72 -2.14 -7.23
CA ILE A 109 8.82 -3.33 -8.10
C ILE A 109 9.50 -4.45 -7.32
N GLY A 110 8.76 -5.53 -7.08
CA GLY A 110 9.26 -6.76 -6.47
C GLY A 110 9.74 -7.73 -7.55
N THR A 111 11.06 -7.97 -7.63
CA THR A 111 11.69 -8.74 -8.71
C THR A 111 11.70 -10.27 -8.47
N GLY A 112 11.01 -10.76 -7.45
CA GLY A 112 11.11 -12.14 -6.98
C GLY A 112 12.45 -12.36 -6.27
N ASP A 113 13.17 -13.41 -6.68
CA ASP A 113 14.52 -13.75 -6.17
C ASP A 113 15.65 -13.00 -6.90
N CYS A 114 15.32 -12.24 -7.94
CA CYS A 114 16.33 -11.65 -8.81
C CYS A 114 17.08 -10.52 -8.07
N ALA A 115 18.36 -10.77 -7.78
CA ALA A 115 19.25 -9.79 -7.18
C ALA A 115 19.80 -8.76 -8.19
N ASP A 116 19.78 -9.06 -9.50
CA ASP A 116 20.23 -8.12 -10.53
C ASP A 116 19.12 -7.13 -10.89
N THR A 117 18.92 -6.17 -10.00
CA THR A 117 17.96 -5.07 -10.18
C THR A 117 18.45 -4.04 -11.22
N HIS A 118 19.73 -4.07 -11.61
CA HIS A 118 20.33 -3.06 -12.48
C HIS A 118 19.76 -3.11 -13.90
N LEU A 119 19.54 -4.31 -14.43
CA LEU A 119 18.93 -4.49 -15.76
C LEU A 119 17.52 -3.91 -15.81
N VAL A 120 16.72 -4.14 -14.76
CA VAL A 120 15.35 -3.63 -14.65
C VAL A 120 15.36 -2.11 -14.57
N TYR A 121 16.26 -1.53 -13.77
CA TYR A 121 16.45 -0.09 -13.70
C TYR A 121 16.76 0.52 -15.07
N LYS A 122 17.68 -0.10 -15.82
CA LYS A 122 18.05 0.40 -17.16
C LYS A 122 16.86 0.40 -18.12
N ASN A 123 16.04 -0.65 -18.11
CA ASN A 123 14.86 -0.76 -18.96
C ASN A 123 13.77 0.25 -18.62
N LEU A 124 13.68 0.67 -17.35
CA LEU A 124 12.62 1.55 -16.86
C LEU A 124 13.06 3.00 -16.64
N MET A 125 14.34 3.32 -16.82
CA MET A 125 14.89 4.66 -16.58
C MET A 125 14.16 5.71 -17.43
N ASP A 126 13.87 5.40 -18.69
CA ASP A 126 13.20 6.32 -19.62
C ASP A 126 11.73 6.52 -19.25
N PHE A 127 11.07 5.43 -18.84
CA PHE A 127 9.71 5.47 -18.29
C PHE A 127 9.64 6.39 -17.06
N SER A 128 10.52 6.18 -16.08
CA SER A 128 10.57 6.98 -14.85
C SER A 128 10.74 8.47 -15.15
N ARG A 129 11.67 8.84 -16.04
CA ARG A 129 11.89 10.25 -16.41
C ARG A 129 10.71 10.86 -17.16
N LYS A 130 10.12 10.11 -18.11
CA LYS A 130 9.02 10.57 -18.96
C LYS A 130 7.77 10.85 -18.15
N TYR A 131 7.38 9.92 -17.28
CA TYR A 131 6.18 10.07 -16.45
C TYR A 131 6.47 10.75 -15.11
N LYS A 132 7.75 11.02 -14.78
CA LYS A 132 8.20 11.59 -13.49
C LYS A 132 7.62 10.82 -12.31
N ILE A 133 7.83 9.52 -12.30
CA ILE A 133 7.42 8.59 -11.24
C ILE A 133 8.68 7.95 -10.68
N ASN A 134 8.83 7.93 -9.35
CA ASN A 134 9.98 7.31 -8.72
C ASN A 134 9.85 5.78 -8.74
N LEU A 135 10.97 5.08 -8.90
CA LEU A 135 11.00 3.62 -8.96
C LEU A 135 11.85 3.07 -7.82
N GLU A 136 11.26 2.16 -7.06
CA GLU A 136 11.93 1.40 -6.00
C GLU A 136 11.98 -0.07 -6.43
N ILE A 137 13.15 -0.57 -6.86
CA ILE A 137 13.28 -1.93 -7.39
C ILE A 137 14.02 -2.78 -6.36
N LEU A 138 13.33 -3.77 -5.81
CA LEU A 138 13.80 -4.58 -4.69
C LEU A 138 13.44 -6.06 -4.89
N PRO A 139 14.16 -7.00 -4.27
CA PRO A 139 13.69 -8.37 -4.11
C PRO A 139 12.33 -8.39 -3.41
N THR A 140 11.49 -9.38 -3.72
CA THR A 140 10.10 -9.39 -3.22
C THR A 140 10.00 -9.41 -1.69
N GLU A 141 10.95 -10.04 -1.01
CA GLU A 141 11.05 -10.03 0.46
C GLU A 141 11.15 -8.62 1.04
N SER A 142 11.90 -7.72 0.38
CA SER A 142 12.06 -6.32 0.81
C SER A 142 11.02 -5.40 0.16
N ALA A 143 10.48 -5.75 -1.00
CA ALA A 143 9.48 -4.95 -1.70
C ALA A 143 8.12 -4.93 -0.96
N CYS A 144 7.67 -6.08 -0.44
CA CYS A 144 6.40 -6.19 0.30
C CYS A 144 6.33 -5.23 1.51
N PRO A 145 7.28 -5.24 2.47
CA PRO A 145 7.24 -4.32 3.60
C PRO A 145 7.42 -2.86 3.19
N THR A 146 8.23 -2.57 2.16
CA THR A 146 8.39 -1.21 1.63
C THR A 146 7.08 -0.66 1.06
N PHE A 147 6.35 -1.47 0.28
CA PHE A 147 5.01 -1.10 -0.19
C PHE A 147 4.06 -0.84 0.99
N ASN A 148 3.99 -1.75 1.97
CA ASN A 148 3.11 -1.60 3.13
C ASN A 148 3.41 -0.31 3.91
N PHE A 149 4.69 0.02 4.10
CA PHE A 149 5.11 1.24 4.78
C PHE A 149 4.68 2.50 4.02
N LEU A 150 4.98 2.58 2.72
CA LEU A 150 4.62 3.73 1.89
C LEU A 150 3.10 3.90 1.75
N ASN A 151 2.38 2.77 1.71
CA ASN A 151 0.92 2.76 1.65
C ASN A 151 0.31 3.27 2.96
N ALA A 152 0.86 2.84 4.11
CA ALA A 152 0.45 3.33 5.43
C ALA A 152 0.80 4.81 5.66
N GLU A 153 1.86 5.32 5.04
CA GLU A 153 2.19 6.75 5.03
C GLU A 153 1.15 7.60 4.27
N GLY A 154 0.23 6.95 3.53
CA GLY A 154 -0.79 7.62 2.72
C GLY A 154 -0.26 8.19 1.41
N ARG A 155 0.90 7.72 0.94
CA ARG A 155 1.45 8.10 -0.36
C ARG A 155 0.72 7.39 -1.49
N ASN A 156 0.69 8.00 -2.67
CA ASN A 156 0.12 7.33 -3.83
C ASN A 156 1.14 6.34 -4.43
N VAL A 157 1.22 5.17 -3.80
CA VAL A 157 2.16 4.10 -4.11
C VAL A 157 1.46 2.92 -4.78
N VAL A 158 2.19 2.25 -5.66
CA VAL A 158 1.79 0.98 -6.25
C VAL A 158 2.87 -0.06 -6.04
N GLY A 159 2.47 -1.28 -5.66
CA GLY A 159 3.35 -2.44 -5.64
C GLY A 159 3.14 -3.29 -6.89
N ALA A 160 4.16 -3.44 -7.74
CA ALA A 160 4.17 -4.38 -8.85
C ALA A 160 5.08 -5.57 -8.47
N LEU A 161 4.49 -6.68 -8.02
CA LEU A 161 5.19 -7.73 -7.28
C LEU A 161 5.16 -9.05 -8.04
N ILE A 162 6.33 -9.68 -8.17
CA ILE A 162 6.51 -11.03 -8.72
C ILE A 162 6.76 -11.98 -7.53
N PRO A 163 6.05 -13.13 -7.42
CA PRO A 163 6.32 -14.07 -6.35
C PRO A 163 7.77 -14.59 -6.45
N PRO A 164 8.46 -14.77 -5.31
CA PRO A 164 9.82 -15.33 -5.32
C PRO A 164 9.80 -16.79 -5.80
N GLY A 165 10.85 -17.24 -6.46
CA GLY A 165 11.00 -18.65 -6.82
C GLY A 165 11.36 -19.53 -5.61
N THR A 166 11.97 -18.93 -4.58
CA THR A 166 12.43 -19.59 -3.37
C THR A 166 11.98 -18.81 -2.14
N VAL A 167 11.39 -19.48 -1.16
CA VAL A 167 11.00 -18.86 0.11
C VAL A 167 11.94 -19.39 1.18
N ARG A 168 12.64 -18.47 1.87
CA ARG A 168 13.43 -18.80 3.06
C ARG A 168 12.53 -18.61 4.27
N TYR A 169 12.23 -19.70 4.97
CA TYR A 169 11.47 -19.64 6.21
C TYR A 169 12.40 -19.31 7.37
N THR A 170 12.02 -18.32 8.16
CA THR A 170 12.64 -18.05 9.47
C THR A 170 11.90 -18.84 10.56
N ALA A 171 12.55 -19.01 11.72
CA ALA A 171 11.92 -19.67 12.86
C ALA A 171 10.63 -18.94 13.32
N ASP A 172 10.57 -17.63 13.14
CA ASP A 172 9.39 -16.81 13.45
C ASP A 172 8.23 -17.10 12.48
N ASP A 173 8.52 -17.34 11.20
CA ASP A 173 7.51 -17.73 10.20
C ASP A 173 6.89 -19.10 10.53
N GLU A 174 7.72 -20.06 10.95
CA GLU A 174 7.26 -21.37 11.40
C GLU A 174 6.36 -21.25 12.63
N LEU A 175 6.76 -20.45 13.62
CA LEU A 175 5.99 -20.23 14.84
C LEU A 175 4.64 -19.59 14.54
N THR A 176 4.63 -18.56 13.69
CA THR A 176 3.40 -17.85 13.27
C THR A 176 2.45 -18.78 12.53
N SER A 177 2.99 -19.65 11.67
CA SER A 177 2.21 -20.67 10.97
C SER A 177 1.60 -21.68 11.94
N LYS A 178 2.40 -22.21 12.89
CA LYS A 178 1.93 -23.17 13.92
C LYS A 178 0.84 -22.56 14.80
N MET A 179 1.02 -21.33 15.27
CA MET A 179 0.00 -20.62 16.06
C MET A 179 -1.30 -20.44 15.27
N ARG A 180 -1.22 -20.14 13.97
CA ARG A 180 -2.40 -20.00 13.12
C ARG A 180 -3.17 -21.32 12.98
N TYR A 181 -2.48 -22.43 12.73
CA TYR A 181 -3.14 -23.74 12.69
C TYR A 181 -3.81 -24.09 14.02
N GLN A 182 -3.16 -23.75 15.14
CA GLN A 182 -3.69 -24.03 16.46
C GLN A 182 -4.98 -23.24 16.75
N ASN A 183 -5.08 -21.99 16.29
CA ASN A 183 -6.29 -21.20 16.45
C ASN A 183 -7.46 -21.72 15.58
N VAL A 184 -7.19 -22.23 14.37
CA VAL A 184 -8.23 -22.81 13.50
C VAL A 184 -8.83 -24.09 14.09
N LEU A 185 -8.08 -24.86 14.89
CA LEU A 185 -8.55 -26.11 15.51
C LEU A 185 -9.28 -25.91 16.85
N VAL A 186 -9.35 -24.68 17.37
CA VAL A 186 -10.00 -24.35 18.66
C VAL A 186 -11.41 -23.79 18.46
N ASP A 187 -11.79 -23.46 17.23
CA ASP A 187 -13.10 -22.92 16.88
C ASP A 187 -14.18 -23.99 16.55
N ASP A 188 -13.88 -25.29 16.78
CA ASP A 188 -14.80 -26.45 16.70
C ASP A 188 -15.17 -26.97 18.10
#